data_AF-A0A7C4NQC4-F1
#
_entry.id   AF-A0A7C4NQC4-F1
#
_cell.length_a   1.000
_cell.length_b   1.000
_cell.length_c   1.000
_cell.angle_alpha   90.00
_cell.angle_beta   90.00
_cell.angle_gamma   90.00
#
_symmetry.space_group_name_H-M   'P 1'
#
loop_
_entity.id
_entity.type
_entity.pdbx_description
1 polymer ?
#
loop_
_entity_poly.entity_id
_entity_poly.type
_entity_poly.pdbx_seq_one_letter_code
_entity_poly.pdbx_strand_id
1 'polypeptide(L)'
;MDRIVEVKKGSSRNEYKTLNARNILRHELLGLSVRAEGVKQRIEHAGEVVGETMKTIKILRNDGRLVRLVKDAYIFEFTLPNNEKVRVEGSALIGRPEDRLKKKVRRW
;
A
#
# COMPACT_ATOMS: atom_id res chain seq x y z
N MET A 1 -31.60 -17.10 -29.43
CA MET A 1 -32.04 -15.97 -28.57
C MET A 1 -30.80 -15.58 -27.81
N ASP A 2 -29.95 -14.75 -28.44
CA ASP A 2 -28.61 -14.49 -27.95
C ASP A 2 -28.50 -12.99 -27.70
N ARG A 3 -28.57 -12.61 -26.42
CA ARG A 3 -28.37 -11.23 -25.98
C ARG A 3 -26.87 -10.93 -26.05
N ILE A 4 -26.46 -10.25 -27.12
CA ILE A 4 -25.17 -9.56 -27.16
C ILE A 4 -25.23 -8.44 -26.12
N VAL A 5 -24.45 -8.58 -25.06
CA VAL A 5 -24.28 -7.52 -24.06
C VAL A 5 -23.18 -6.60 -24.56
N GLU A 6 -23.58 -5.44 -25.08
CA GLU A 6 -22.66 -4.39 -25.48
C GLU A 6 -21.98 -3.81 -24.23
N VAL A 7 -20.72 -4.19 -23.99
CA VAL A 7 -19.92 -3.63 -22.91
C VAL A 7 -19.52 -2.22 -23.29
N LYS A 8 -20.28 -1.23 -22.79
CA LYS A 8 -19.93 0.19 -22.93
C LYS A 8 -18.52 0.42 -22.37
N LYS A 9 -17.62 0.90 -23.22
CA LYS A 9 -16.30 1.47 -22.86
C LYS A 9 -16.52 2.65 -21.90
N GLY A 10 -16.58 2.36 -20.61
CA GLY A 10 -16.72 3.33 -19.54
C GLY A 10 -15.38 3.84 -19.05
N SER A 11 -14.98 5.01 -19.53
CA SER A 11 -14.13 6.01 -18.85
C SER A 11 -12.83 5.51 -18.21
N SER A 12 -11.71 5.66 -18.94
CA SER A 12 -10.32 5.52 -18.49
C SER A 12 -9.89 6.52 -17.39
N ARG A 13 -10.87 7.12 -16.68
CA ARG A 13 -10.73 8.25 -15.77
C ARG A 13 -10.91 7.89 -14.29
N ASN A 14 -11.20 6.63 -13.97
CA ASN A 14 -11.48 6.19 -12.59
C ASN A 14 -10.52 5.10 -12.06
N GLU A 15 -9.69 4.49 -12.92
CA GLU A 15 -8.76 3.41 -12.55
C GLU A 15 -7.61 3.88 -11.64
N TYR A 16 -7.27 5.17 -11.69
CA TYR A 16 -6.20 5.78 -10.88
C TYR A 16 -6.64 6.26 -9.49
N LYS A 17 -7.94 6.16 -9.17
CA LYS A 17 -8.45 6.45 -7.82
C LYS A 17 -8.40 5.21 -6.92
N THR A 18 -8.61 4.03 -7.51
CA THR A 18 -8.56 2.74 -6.81
C THR A 18 -7.12 2.35 -6.54
N LEU A 19 -6.83 1.98 -5.29
CA LEU A 19 -5.53 1.45 -4.89
C LEU A 19 -5.22 0.14 -5.64
N ASN A 20 -4.04 0.04 -6.23
CA ASN A 20 -3.54 -1.11 -6.97
C ASN A 20 -2.00 -1.21 -6.84
N ALA A 21 -1.43 -2.33 -7.30
CA ALA A 21 0.03 -2.56 -7.21
C ALA A 21 0.89 -1.47 -7.87
N ARG A 22 0.38 -0.82 -8.93
CA ARG A 22 1.12 0.21 -9.68
C ARG A 22 1.13 1.56 -8.97
N ASN A 23 0.15 1.85 -8.12
CA ASN A 23 0.00 3.15 -7.47
C ASN A 23 0.21 3.14 -5.95
N ILE A 24 0.42 1.98 -5.31
CA ILE A 24 0.59 1.84 -3.85
C ILE A 24 1.64 2.79 -3.25
N LEU A 25 2.77 3.01 -3.93
CA LEU A 25 3.84 3.91 -3.48
C LEU A 25 3.37 5.37 -3.33
N ARG A 26 2.26 5.73 -3.99
CA ARG A 26 1.72 7.09 -4.10
C ARG A 26 0.27 7.17 -3.64
N HIS A 27 -0.18 6.17 -2.89
CA HIS A 27 -1.54 6.09 -2.36
C HIS A 27 -1.50 5.98 -0.84
N GLU A 28 -2.66 6.10 -0.24
CA GLU A 28 -2.90 5.93 1.19
C GLU A 28 -2.66 4.48 1.60
N LEU A 29 -1.94 4.31 2.72
CA LEU A 29 -1.62 3.00 3.28
C LEU A 29 -2.41 2.70 4.55
N LEU A 30 -3.09 3.70 5.12
CA LEU A 30 -3.87 3.55 6.35
C LEU A 30 -5.03 2.58 6.13
N GLY A 31 -5.32 1.74 7.12
CA GLY A 31 -6.37 0.72 7.08
C GLY A 31 -6.00 -0.54 6.28
N LEU A 32 -4.84 -0.58 5.61
CA LEU A 32 -4.40 -1.78 4.90
C LEU A 32 -3.91 -2.84 5.88
N SER A 33 -4.35 -4.08 5.66
CA SER A 33 -3.72 -5.25 6.28
C SER A 33 -2.32 -5.42 5.72
N VAL A 34 -1.35 -5.65 6.60
CA VAL A 34 0.07 -5.69 6.24
C VAL A 34 0.82 -6.76 7.02
N ARG A 35 1.77 -7.40 6.34
CA ARG A 35 2.86 -8.17 6.96
C ARG A 35 4.17 -7.44 6.72
N ALA A 36 4.94 -7.18 7.77
CA ALA A 36 6.22 -6.52 7.71
C ALA A 36 7.32 -7.50 8.15
N GLU A 37 8.31 -7.70 7.29
CA GLU A 37 9.46 -8.58 7.51
C GLU A 37 10.72 -7.73 7.67
N GLY A 38 11.47 -7.94 8.77
CA GLY A 38 12.72 -7.23 9.01
C GLY A 38 13.80 -7.64 8.02
N VAL A 39 14.44 -6.68 7.35
CA VAL A 39 15.50 -6.96 6.35
C VAL A 39 16.74 -7.58 7.01
N LYS A 40 17.11 -7.07 8.20
CA LYS A 40 18.27 -7.56 8.97
C LYS A 40 17.86 -8.38 10.19
N GLN A 41 16.61 -8.27 10.61
CA GLN A 41 16.09 -8.86 11.83
C GLN A 41 15.17 -10.00 11.44
N ARG A 42 15.32 -11.18 12.04
CA ARG A 42 14.38 -12.30 11.86
C ARG A 42 13.09 -12.09 12.66
N ILE A 43 12.47 -10.93 12.46
CA ILE A 43 11.26 -10.48 13.15
C ILE A 43 10.21 -10.12 12.11
N GLU A 44 8.99 -10.54 12.39
CA GLU A 44 7.82 -10.23 11.57
C GLU A 44 6.72 -9.58 12.40
N HIS A 45 5.98 -8.69 11.76
CA HIS A 45 4.78 -8.08 12.33
C HIS A 45 3.62 -8.24 11.35
N ALA A 46 2.47 -8.67 11.84
CA ALA A 46 1.23 -8.76 11.06
C ALA A 46 0.13 -7.98 11.76
N GLY A 47 -0.63 -7.20 10.99
CA GLY A 47 -1.69 -6.34 11.52
C GLY A 47 -2.20 -5.34 10.52
N GLU A 48 -2.74 -4.24 11.02
CA GLU A 48 -3.29 -3.15 10.22
C GLU A 48 -2.42 -1.89 10.34
N VAL A 49 -2.24 -1.17 9.24
CA VAL A 49 -1.59 0.14 9.26
C VAL A 49 -2.51 1.18 9.88
N VAL A 50 -2.13 1.70 11.05
CA VAL A 50 -2.91 2.71 11.78
C VAL A 50 -2.24 4.08 11.82
N GLY A 51 -1.06 4.21 11.21
CA GLY A 51 -0.39 5.50 11.10
C GLY A 51 0.84 5.45 10.19
N GLU A 52 1.15 6.59 9.60
CA GLU A 52 2.33 6.76 8.76
C GLU A 52 2.99 8.11 9.05
N THR A 53 4.32 8.13 9.07
CA THR A 53 5.12 9.37 9.05
C THR A 53 6.09 9.32 7.87
N MET A 54 6.94 10.34 7.73
CA MET A 54 7.98 10.37 6.71
C MET A 54 8.84 9.10 6.65
N LYS A 55 9.24 8.57 7.82
CA LYS A 55 10.20 7.46 7.93
C LYS A 55 9.64 6.21 8.59
N THR A 56 8.45 6.27 9.17
CA THR A 56 7.91 5.15 9.96
C THR A 56 6.49 4.78 9.56
N ILE A 57 6.14 3.51 9.77
CA ILE A 57 4.76 3.00 9.71
C ILE A 57 4.40 2.47 11.10
N LYS A 58 3.21 2.81 11.58
CA LYS A 58 2.63 2.24 12.81
C LYS A 58 1.68 1.12 12.43
N ILE A 59 1.86 -0.04 13.03
CA ILE A 59 1.01 -1.21 12.82
C ILE A 59 0.33 -1.57 14.13
N LEU A 60 -1.00 -1.69 14.11
CA LEU A 60 -1.75 -2.36 15.16
C LEU A 60 -1.70 -3.86 14.88
N ARG A 61 -0.91 -4.60 15.66
CA ARG A 61 -0.72 -6.03 15.47
C ARG A 61 -1.97 -6.81 15.84
N ASN A 62 -2.07 -8.03 15.31
CA ASN A 62 -3.16 -8.96 15.63
C ASN A 62 -3.23 -9.32 17.13
N ASP A 63 -2.14 -9.16 17.89
CA ASP A 63 -2.09 -9.34 19.34
C ASP A 63 -2.54 -8.09 20.14
N GLY A 64 -3.06 -7.06 19.45
CA GLY A 64 -3.54 -5.80 20.03
C GLY A 64 -2.43 -4.79 20.34
N ARG A 65 -1.15 -5.12 20.10
CA ARG A 65 -0.03 -4.22 20.41
C ARG A 65 0.26 -3.26 19.25
N LEU A 66 0.50 -2.00 19.58
CA LEU A 66 0.94 -1.00 18.62
C LEU A 66 2.47 -1.05 18.48
N VAL A 67 2.96 -1.24 17.26
CA VAL A 67 4.41 -1.18 16.95
C VAL A 67 4.70 -0.09 15.93
N ARG A 68 5.86 0.55 16.07
CA ARG A 68 6.36 1.56 15.12
C ARG A 68 7.58 1.00 14.42
N LEU A 69 7.50 0.86 13.10
CA LEU A 69 8.54 0.28 12.26
C LEU A 69 9.21 1.38 11.43
N VAL A 70 10.54 1.33 11.29
CA VAL A 70 11.30 2.22 10.41
C VAL A 70 11.25 1.65 9.01
N LYS A 71 10.75 2.43 8.04
CA LYS A 71 10.41 1.92 6.69
C LYS A 71 11.60 1.22 6.02
N ASP A 72 12.79 1.82 6.02
CA ASP A 72 13.99 1.27 5.36
C ASP A 72 14.52 -0.05 5.98
N ALA A 73 14.08 -0.41 7.18
CA ALA A 73 14.48 -1.64 7.86
C ALA A 73 13.57 -2.84 7.55
N TYR A 74 12.47 -2.64 6.80
CA TYR A 74 11.45 -3.65 6.57
C TYR A 74 11.00 -3.76 5.11
N ILE A 75 10.55 -4.95 4.74
CA ILE A 75 9.78 -5.22 3.53
C ILE A 75 8.33 -5.42 3.95
N PHE A 76 7.40 -4.76 3.27
CA PHE A 76 5.98 -4.77 3.58
C PHE A 76 5.18 -5.50 2.49
N GLU A 77 4.44 -6.54 2.86
CA GLU A 77 3.40 -7.16 2.03
C GLU A 77 2.05 -6.56 2.44
N PHE A 78 1.48 -5.71 1.60
CA PHE A 78 0.15 -5.13 1.81
C PHE A 78 -0.92 -5.99 1.11
N THR A 79 -2.03 -6.22 1.79
CA THR A 79 -3.25 -6.74 1.18
C THR A 79 -4.11 -5.57 0.73
N LEU A 80 -4.36 -5.50 -0.57
CA LEU A 80 -5.19 -4.48 -1.19
C LEU A 80 -6.69 -4.78 -1.05
N PRO A 81 -7.59 -3.81 -1.30
CA PRO A 81 -9.05 -4.02 -1.21
C PRO A 81 -9.59 -5.12 -2.15
N ASN A 82 -8.89 -5.40 -3.25
CA ASN A 82 -9.20 -6.48 -4.19
C ASN A 82 -8.60 -7.83 -3.76
N ASN A 83 -8.08 -7.96 -2.52
CA ASN A 83 -7.34 -9.10 -1.99
C ASN A 83 -5.99 -9.41 -2.66
N GLU A 84 -5.52 -8.54 -3.56
CA GLU A 84 -4.18 -8.67 -4.14
C GLU A 84 -3.12 -8.38 -3.07
N LYS A 85 -2.03 -9.14 -3.09
CA LYS A 85 -0.88 -8.95 -2.19
C LYS A 85 0.25 -8.27 -2.93
N VAL A 86 0.75 -7.16 -2.38
CA VAL A 86 1.81 -6.37 -3.00
C VAL A 86 2.96 -6.22 -2.03
N ARG A 87 4.14 -6.75 -2.42
CA ARG A 87 5.38 -6.64 -1.65
C ARG A 87 6.13 -5.37 -2.04
N VAL A 88 6.50 -4.57 -1.05
CA VAL A 88 7.09 -3.24 -1.22
C VAL A 88 8.28 -3.11 -0.26
N GLU A 89 9.45 -2.76 -0.79
CA GLU A 89 10.56 -2.33 0.06
C GLU A 89 10.20 -1.03 0.77
N GLY A 90 10.34 -0.96 2.09
CA GLY A 90 9.94 0.25 2.79
C GLY A 90 10.83 1.46 2.47
N SER A 91 12.05 1.26 1.98
CA SER A 91 12.88 2.32 1.38
C SER A 91 12.12 3.11 0.29
N ALA A 92 11.30 2.44 -0.52
CA ALA A 92 10.48 3.05 -1.57
C ALA A 92 9.29 3.85 -1.02
N LEU A 93 8.92 3.63 0.25
CA LEU A 93 7.84 4.33 0.95
C LEU A 93 8.34 5.54 1.74
N ILE A 94 9.63 5.86 1.73
CA ILE A 94 10.16 7.05 2.41
C ILE A 94 9.55 8.32 1.79
N GLY A 95 9.02 9.18 2.66
CA GLY A 95 8.26 10.37 2.30
C GLY A 95 6.99 10.47 3.15
N ARG A 96 6.50 11.69 3.37
CA ARG A 96 5.21 11.87 4.05
C ARG A 96 4.07 11.43 3.11
N PRO A 97 2.93 10.95 3.64
CA PRO A 97 1.79 10.54 2.81
C PRO A 97 1.43 11.60 1.76
N GLU A 98 1.29 12.86 2.17
CA GLU A 98 0.94 13.98 1.29
C GLU A 98 1.97 14.24 0.18
N ASP A 99 3.26 13.98 0.43
CA ASP A 99 4.32 14.15 -0.56
C ASP A 99 4.30 13.01 -1.58
N ARG A 100 4.02 11.78 -1.12
CA ARG A 100 3.90 10.59 -1.98
C ARG A 100 2.73 10.73 -2.96
N LEU A 101 1.58 11.23 -2.49
CA LEU A 101 0.38 11.46 -3.31
C LEU A 101 0.60 12.51 -4.41
N LYS A 102 1.41 13.55 -4.15
CA LYS A 102 1.62 14.67 -5.10
C LYS A 102 2.60 14.35 -6.23
N LYS A 103 3.42 13.32 -6.07
CA LYS A 103 4.44 12.97 -7.06
C LYS A 103 3.67 12.68 -8.37
N LYS A 104 3.94 13.42 -9.45
CA LYS A 104 3.38 13.15 -10.80
C LYS A 104 4.23 12.10 -11.52
N VAL A 105 3.61 11.17 -12.26
CA VAL A 105 4.36 10.31 -13.20
C VAL A 105 4.92 11.24 -14.27
N ARG A 106 6.24 11.34 -14.40
CA ARG A 106 6.85 12.02 -15.53
C ARG A 106 6.55 11.18 -16.77
N ARG A 107 5.65 11.67 -17.62
CA ARG A 107 5.36 11.07 -18.92
C ARG A 107 6.51 11.49 -19.83
N TRP A 108 7.27 10.52 -20.33
CA TRP A 108 8.31 10.75 -21.33
C TRP A 108 7.64 10.90 -22.70
#